data_AF-A0A7D9HN10-F1
#
_entry.id   AF-A0A7D9HN10-F1
#
_cell.length_a   1.000
_cell.length_b   1.000
_cell.length_c   1.000
_cell.angle_alpha   90.00
_cell.angle_beta   90.00
_cell.angle_gamma   90.00
#
_symmetry.space_group_name_H-M   'P 1'
#
loop_
_entity.id
_entity.type
_entity.pdbx_description
1 polymer ?
#
loop_
_entity_poly.entity_id
_entity_poly.type
_entity_poly.pdbx_seq_one_letter_code
_entity_poly.pdbx_strand_id
1 'polypeptide(L)'
;MEVLTKTILLYLWMHDTTLSEVIDVTNHVSGNCIGNSENNIDNIIWFTENEQMELNAKKCNEMVVDFRKNKTVIPPVCIGQQPMSRVKTYKLLGLWIDDDLNWESNTE
;
A
#
# COMPACT_ATOMS: atom_id res chain seq x y z
N MET A 1 -18.36 -30.33 -3.08
CA MET A 1 -17.40 -30.38 -4.19
C MET A 1 -17.70 -29.21 -5.13
N GLU A 2 -17.40 -27.99 -4.69
CA GLU A 2 -17.56 -26.72 -5.43
C GLU A 2 -16.22 -25.96 -5.43
N VAL A 3 -15.11 -26.70 -5.51
CA VAL A 3 -13.86 -26.28 -4.85
C VAL A 3 -12.81 -25.66 -5.78
N LEU A 4 -13.00 -25.59 -7.11
CA LEU A 4 -11.90 -25.15 -8.00
C LEU A 4 -12.21 -23.92 -8.87
N THR A 5 -13.46 -23.69 -9.27
CA THR A 5 -13.76 -22.65 -10.26
C THR A 5 -13.84 -21.22 -9.68
N LYS A 6 -14.31 -21.04 -8.43
CA LYS A 6 -14.33 -19.73 -7.74
C LYS A 6 -12.96 -19.35 -7.15
N THR A 7 -12.20 -20.33 -6.68
CA THR A 7 -10.90 -20.15 -6.04
C THR A 7 -9.79 -19.78 -7.04
N ILE A 8 -9.82 -20.34 -8.27
CA ILE A 8 -8.79 -20.08 -9.31
C ILE A 8 -9.03 -18.77 -10.09
N LEU A 9 -10.29 -18.36 -10.32
CA LEU A 9 -10.58 -17.08 -10.99
C LEU A 9 -10.34 -15.85 -10.10
N LEU A 10 -10.49 -15.97 -8.77
CA LEU A 10 -10.11 -14.92 -7.81
C LEU A 10 -8.58 -14.81 -7.62
N TYR A 11 -7.87 -15.93 -7.74
CA TYR A 11 -6.41 -16.01 -7.54
C TYR A 11 -5.58 -15.22 -8.58
N LEU A 12 -6.17 -14.82 -9.72
CA LEU A 12 -5.44 -14.25 -10.88
C LEU A 12 -6.01 -12.93 -11.42
N TRP A 13 -6.97 -12.32 -10.72
CA TRP A 13 -7.47 -10.95 -10.99
C TRP A 13 -7.13 -10.02 -9.80
N MET A 14 -5.92 -10.00 -9.23
CA MET A 14 -4.69 -9.45 -9.82
C MET A 14 -3.61 -9.63 -8.74
N HIS A 15 -2.37 -10.00 -9.06
CA HIS A 15 -1.30 -10.23 -8.06
C HIS A 15 -0.93 -9.03 -7.17
N ASP A 16 -1.57 -7.88 -7.37
CA ASP A 16 -1.32 -6.65 -6.65
C ASP A 16 -2.45 -6.40 -5.64
N THR A 17 -2.08 -6.26 -4.37
CA THR A 17 -2.97 -5.89 -3.27
C THR A 17 -2.74 -4.43 -2.91
N THR A 18 -3.81 -3.65 -2.78
CA THR A 18 -3.74 -2.26 -2.29
C THR A 18 -4.30 -2.18 -0.88
N LEU A 19 -3.53 -1.59 0.03
CA LEU A 19 -3.93 -1.27 1.39
C LEU A 19 -3.92 0.25 1.56
N SER A 20 -4.96 0.80 2.19
CA SER A 20 -5.05 2.22 2.49
C SER A 20 -5.51 2.44 3.93
N GLU A 21 -4.91 3.40 4.61
CA GLU A 21 -5.27 3.80 5.97
C GLU A 21 -5.38 5.32 6.04
N VAL A 22 -6.38 5.82 6.78
CA VAL A 22 -6.48 7.25 7.10
C VAL A 22 -5.88 7.46 8.48
N ILE A 23 -4.86 8.32 8.56
CA ILE A 23 -4.10 8.55 9.79
C ILE A 23 -4.40 9.95 10.32
N ASP A 24 -4.80 10.05 11.59
CA ASP A 24 -4.83 11.33 12.31
C ASP A 24 -3.43 11.68 12.82
N VAL A 25 -2.93 12.79 12.32
CA VAL A 25 -1.56 13.28 12.48
C VAL A 25 -1.48 14.51 13.41
N THR A 26 -2.59 14.88 14.05
CA THR A 26 -2.72 16.12 14.85
C THR A 26 -1.68 16.21 15.98
N ASN A 27 -1.43 15.10 16.68
CA ASN A 27 -0.47 15.01 17.79
C ASN A 27 0.79 14.22 17.42
N HIS A 28 1.06 14.05 16.13
CA HIS A 28 2.17 13.22 15.68
C HIS A 28 3.53 13.91 15.88
N VAL A 29 4.49 13.17 16.42
CA VAL A 29 5.90 13.59 16.50
C VAL A 29 6.61 13.15 15.23
N SER A 30 7.06 14.14 14.45
CA SER A 30 7.75 13.92 13.17
C SER A 30 8.89 12.90 13.30
N GLY A 31 8.88 11.89 12.43
CA GLY A 31 9.90 10.82 12.38
C GLY A 31 9.54 9.56 13.17
N ASN A 32 8.49 9.58 14.00
CA ASN A 32 7.98 8.37 14.65
C ASN A 32 7.06 7.60 13.68
N CYS A 33 6.88 6.30 13.90
CA CYS A 33 5.81 5.56 13.22
C CYS A 33 4.43 6.03 13.72
N ILE A 34 3.42 5.92 12.86
CA ILE A 34 2.04 6.25 13.18
C ILE A 34 1.08 5.42 12.33
N GLY A 35 -0.08 5.11 12.87
CA GLY A 35 -1.08 4.25 12.23
C GLY A 35 -0.82 2.77 12.48
N ASN A 36 -1.54 1.94 11.74
CA ASN A 36 -1.52 0.49 11.84
C ASN A 36 -0.80 -0.17 10.65
N SER A 37 -0.12 0.62 9.83
CA SER A 37 0.53 0.14 8.62
C SER A 37 1.51 -1.01 8.91
N GLU A 38 2.32 -0.93 9.97
CA GLU A 38 3.22 -2.03 10.38
C GLU A 38 2.45 -3.33 10.68
N ASN A 39 1.42 -3.26 11.54
CA ASN A 39 0.58 -4.42 11.86
C ASN A 39 -0.12 -5.02 10.62
N ASN A 40 -0.57 -4.16 9.71
CA ASN A 40 -1.23 -4.61 8.49
C ASN A 40 -0.25 -5.34 7.55
N ILE A 41 1.01 -4.87 7.47
CA ILE A 41 2.05 -5.56 6.72
C ILE A 41 2.38 -6.91 7.35
N ASP A 42 2.50 -6.99 8.67
CA ASP A 42 2.75 -8.27 9.36
C ASP A 42 1.63 -9.28 9.07
N ASN A 43 0.37 -8.83 9.08
CA ASN A 43 -0.77 -9.67 8.72
C ASN A 43 -0.71 -10.15 7.25
N ILE A 44 -0.28 -9.29 6.33
CA ILE A 44 -0.11 -9.66 4.92
C ILE A 44 1.01 -10.69 4.77
N ILE A 45 2.15 -10.50 5.44
CA ILE A 45 3.26 -11.46 5.42
C ILE A 45 2.77 -12.82 5.92
N TRP A 46 2.14 -12.85 7.09
CA TRP A 46 1.57 -14.07 7.68
C TRP A 46 0.59 -14.78 6.73
N PHE A 47 -0.28 -14.01 6.08
CA PHE A 47 -1.23 -14.56 5.11
C PHE A 47 -0.51 -15.16 3.90
N THR A 48 0.48 -14.46 3.34
CA THR A 48 1.24 -14.98 2.19
C THR A 48 2.00 -16.25 2.51
N GLU A 49 2.59 -16.36 3.70
CA GLU A 49 3.30 -17.55 4.15
C GLU A 49 2.37 -18.77 4.26
N ASN A 50 1.17 -18.58 4.81
CA ASN A 50 0.17 -19.65 4.95
C ASN A 50 -0.40 -20.12 3.61
N GLU A 51 -0.57 -19.21 2.65
CA GLU A 51 -1.09 -19.51 1.32
C GLU A 51 0.00 -19.96 0.33
N GLN A 52 1.24 -20.17 0.80
CA GLN A 52 2.39 -20.54 -0.03
C GLN A 52 2.67 -19.52 -1.15
N MET A 53 2.42 -18.24 -0.88
CA MET A 53 2.70 -17.11 -1.75
C MET A 53 4.00 -16.41 -1.33
N GLU A 54 4.66 -15.73 -2.27
CA GLU A 54 5.87 -14.93 -1.99
C GLU A 54 5.58 -13.45 -2.21
N LEU A 55 5.76 -12.65 -1.16
CA LEU A 55 5.65 -11.19 -1.23
C LEU A 55 6.95 -10.58 -1.76
N ASN A 56 6.89 -9.94 -2.93
CA ASN A 56 8.05 -9.24 -3.48
C ASN A 56 8.18 -7.82 -2.91
N ALA A 57 8.85 -7.70 -1.78
CA ALA A 57 9.08 -6.41 -1.10
C ALA A 57 9.69 -5.32 -1.99
N LYS A 58 10.49 -5.69 -3.01
CA LYS A 58 11.10 -4.71 -3.95
C LYS A 58 10.09 -4.09 -4.91
N LYS A 59 8.94 -4.72 -5.11
CA LYS A 59 7.85 -4.19 -5.95
C LYS A 59 6.77 -3.48 -5.15
N CYS A 60 6.78 -3.61 -3.81
CA CYS A 60 5.86 -2.91 -2.94
C CYS A 60 6.27 -1.43 -2.85
N ASN A 61 5.31 -0.58 -3.18
CA ASN A 61 5.46 0.86 -3.11
C ASN A 61 4.40 1.41 -2.16
N GLU A 62 4.73 2.51 -1.49
CA GLU A 62 3.79 3.28 -0.69
C GLU A 62 3.54 4.64 -1.35
N MET A 63 2.34 5.19 -1.13
CA MET A 63 1.97 6.54 -1.53
C MET A 63 1.38 7.23 -0.30
N VAL A 64 1.83 8.46 -0.05
CA VAL A 64 1.31 9.28 1.05
C VAL A 64 0.64 10.50 0.45
N VAL A 65 -0.67 10.59 0.63
CA VAL A 65 -1.47 11.73 0.22
C VAL A 65 -1.63 12.65 1.42
N ASP A 66 -1.10 13.87 1.34
CA ASP A 66 -1.13 14.82 2.46
C ASP A 66 -1.30 16.28 1.97
N PHE A 67 -2.48 16.82 2.22
CA PHE A 67 -2.89 18.18 1.87
C PHE A 67 -2.62 19.22 2.96
N ARG A 68 -2.02 18.84 4.09
CA ARG A 68 -1.75 19.77 5.19
C ARG A 68 -0.66 20.78 4.79
N LYS A 69 -0.82 22.03 5.23
CA LYS A 69 0.20 23.08 5.04
C LYS A 69 1.52 22.77 5.76
N ASN A 70 1.42 22.25 6.98
CA ASN A 70 2.56 21.84 7.79
C ASN A 70 2.67 20.32 7.73
N LYS A 71 3.53 19.82 6.85
CA LYS A 71 3.75 18.39 6.69
C LYS A 71 4.69 17.88 7.79
N THR A 72 4.22 16.90 8.55
CA THR A 72 5.08 16.12 9.46
C THR A 72 5.73 14.99 8.69
N VAL A 73 7.00 14.68 8.97
CA VAL A 73 7.67 13.55 8.31
C VAL A 73 7.11 12.26 8.88
N ILE A 74 6.52 11.43 8.02
CA ILE A 74 6.07 10.08 8.33
C ILE A 74 7.12 9.12 7.75
N PRO A 75 7.75 8.26 8.56
CA PRO A 75 8.72 7.28 8.08
C PRO A 75 8.08 6.31 7.09
N PRO A 76 8.85 5.74 6.15
CA PRO A 76 8.34 4.75 5.21
C PRO A 76 7.96 3.46 5.94
N VAL A 77 6.93 2.79 5.44
CA VAL A 77 6.56 1.46 5.91
C VAL A 77 7.62 0.45 5.48
N CYS A 78 7.99 -0.46 6.38
CA CYS A 78 8.96 -1.52 6.12
C CYS A 78 8.27 -2.86 5.93
N ILE A 79 8.69 -3.64 4.92
CA ILE A 79 8.40 -5.08 4.85
C ILE A 79 9.63 -5.80 5.40
N GLY A 80 9.50 -6.42 6.58
CA GLY A 80 10.63 -6.98 7.31
C GLY A 80 11.65 -5.90 7.65
N GLN A 81 12.84 -5.96 7.04
CA GLN A 81 13.91 -4.95 7.23
C GLN A 81 14.11 -4.04 6.01
N GLN A 82 13.23 -4.12 5.00
CA GLN A 82 13.34 -3.34 3.78
C GLN A 82 12.28 -2.23 3.75
N PRO A 83 12.67 -0.94 3.71
CA PRO A 83 11.71 0.14 3.53
C PRO A 83 11.10 0.10 2.13
N MET A 84 9.79 0.31 2.04
CA MET A 84 9.09 0.47 0.77
C MET A 84 9.54 1.73 0.05
N SER A 85 9.46 1.71 -1.27
CA SER A 85 9.72 2.90 -2.08
C SER A 85 8.49 3.81 -2.07
N ARG A 86 8.68 5.09 -1.71
CA ARG A 86 7.61 6.09 -1.77
C ARG A 86 7.47 6.62 -3.20
N VAL A 87 6.28 6.51 -3.76
CA VAL A 87 5.95 6.96 -5.12
C VAL A 87 4.99 8.12 -5.10
N LYS A 88 5.10 9.00 -6.10
CA LYS A 88 4.19 10.13 -6.31
C LYS A 88 3.02 9.78 -7.23
N THR A 89 3.22 8.83 -8.12
CA THR A 89 2.19 8.39 -9.07
C THR A 89 2.14 6.87 -9.09
N TYR A 90 0.94 6.33 -9.23
CA TYR A 90 0.72 4.90 -9.31
C TYR A 90 -0.48 4.60 -10.22
N LYS A 91 -0.37 3.54 -11.03
CA LYS A 91 -1.45 3.10 -11.91
C LYS A 91 -2.25 2.00 -11.23
N LEU A 92 -3.40 2.35 -10.66
CA LEU A 92 -4.30 1.41 -10.01
C LEU A 92 -5.44 1.04 -10.97
N LEU A 93 -5.52 -0.24 -11.35
CA LEU A 93 -6.59 -0.78 -12.21
C LEU A 93 -6.80 0.00 -13.52
N GLY A 94 -5.75 0.61 -14.07
CA GLY A 94 -5.82 1.41 -15.30
C GLY A 94 -5.89 2.92 -15.07
N LEU A 95 -6.23 3.37 -13.86
CA LEU A 95 -6.31 4.78 -13.48
C LEU A 95 -4.97 5.28 -12.91
N TRP A 96 -4.50 6.43 -13.38
CA TRP A 96 -3.36 7.09 -12.73
C TRP A 96 -3.83 7.84 -11.50
N ILE A 97 -3.25 7.51 -10.35
CA ILE A 97 -3.46 8.21 -9.09
C ILE A 97 -2.15 8.91 -8.76
N ASP A 98 -2.21 10.18 -8.36
CA ASP A 98 -1.05 10.93 -7.87
C ASP A 98 -1.21 11.34 -6.40
N ASP A 99 -0.11 11.73 -5.75
CA ASP A 99 -0.05 12.07 -4.33
C ASP A 99 -0.75 13.39 -3.98
N ASP A 100 -1.05 14.21 -4.99
CA ASP A 100 -1.83 15.44 -4.89
C ASP A 100 -3.29 15.26 -5.37
N LEU A 101 -3.68 14.03 -5.75
CA LEU A 101 -4.95 13.64 -6.38
C LEU A 101 -5.39 14.55 -7.55
N ASN A 102 -4.44 15.05 -8.34
CA ASN A 102 -4.72 15.80 -9.56
C ASN A 102 -5.17 14.86 -10.70
N TRP A 103 -5.99 15.39 -11.61
CA TRP A 103 -6.52 14.62 -12.75
C TRP A 103 -5.70 14.77 -14.03
N GLU A 104 -4.63 15.57 -14.02
CA GLU A 104 -3.83 15.89 -15.21
C GLU A 104 -3.27 14.63 -15.90
N SER A 105 -2.94 13.60 -15.13
CA SER A 105 -2.44 12.32 -15.65
C SER A 105 -3.51 11.47 -16.34
N ASN A 106 -4.78 11.86 -16.26
CA ASN A 106 -5.94 11.13 -16.80
C ASN A 106 -6.72 11.95 -17.85
N THR A 107 -6.21 13.10 -18.27
CA THR A 107 -6.77 13.88 -19.39
C THR A 107 -5.95 13.63 -20.66
N GLU A 108 -6.60 13.12 -21.72
CA GLU A 108 -6.05 13.07 -23.08
C GLU A 108 -6.07 14.45 -23.76
#